data_AF-A0A9P1IYW7-F1
#
_entry.id   AF-A0A9P1IYW7-F1
#
_cell.length_a   1.000
_cell.length_b   1.000
_cell.length_c   1.000
_cell.angle_alpha   90.00
_cell.angle_beta   90.00
_cell.angle_gamma   90.00
#
_symmetry.space_group_name_H-M   'P 1'
#
loop_
_entity.id
_entity.type
_entity.pdbx_description
1 polymer ?
#
loop_
_entity_poly.entity_id
_entity_poly.type
_entity_poly.pdbx_seq_one_letter_code
_entity_poly.pdbx_strand_id
1 'polypeptide(L)'
;MDFWVLISFLVYFWADNEPKNENEDEENQTELLISEKSENLANEQMSYENTQTWLLLVTIFMLFVGFEYPERIVRIFVTIITALLISISENNAILSNRKMIYIGNISYSLYLIHWPIYCYSKFYELPKLPFLCLSIFLGILIYETYEKWYTTKLTRTSQCILSTILLAFCISAIWREDIHEKYSRLTGKIEIFDKDSIFLAGNSKNLSLEEIMNLNTVWTKKELDFLTYEVCDYKKPRLAPFGLCEFKNLSSTAPLKILIIGNSYATNMAPILLKSCAKKSNQIWLASLPGCQFLHTEYDRKGCSKILDIPDETVEKMQFDYIFLISKCGQLCDPIKEPMEIDVQIEFGKSQIEKFKKFVKRKIFILNAIVHPKHMVLLNNYLANHTSFDEIDKIYSKEISGDKKLGIERLRKIGEFCGEKCEFFDALSNFPKNPYSPDKSVRFFDERGLYYVNGAGHFPPYSWPKIQPVFDAICEKL
;
A
#
# COMPACT_ATOMS: atom_id res chain seq x y z
N MET A 1 -15.90 -2.83 5.21
CA MET A 1 -16.36 -1.54 5.79
C MET A 1 -17.89 -1.56 5.93
N ASP A 2 -18.51 -2.73 6.07
CA ASP A 2 -19.87 -2.97 5.53
C ASP A 2 -20.90 -3.33 6.60
N PHE A 3 -20.48 -3.53 7.85
CA PHE A 3 -21.37 -3.96 8.94
C PHE A 3 -22.17 -2.81 9.56
N TRP A 4 -21.56 -1.62 9.65
CA TRP A 4 -22.16 -0.47 10.35
C TRP A 4 -23.25 0.24 9.54
N VAL A 5 -23.12 0.26 8.21
CA VAL A 5 -24.14 0.84 7.30
C VAL A 5 -25.45 0.06 7.38
N LEU A 6 -25.37 -1.26 7.52
CA LEU A 6 -26.54 -2.14 7.61
C LEU A 6 -27.29 -1.96 8.94
N ILE A 7 -26.57 -1.73 10.03
CA ILE A 7 -27.15 -1.45 11.36
C ILE A 7 -27.86 -0.09 11.36
N SER A 8 -27.27 0.95 10.76
CA SER A 8 -27.92 2.26 10.63
C SER A 8 -29.22 2.18 9.82
N PHE A 9 -29.25 1.33 8.78
CA PHE A 9 -30.48 1.06 8.02
C PHE A 9 -31.56 0.37 8.86
N LEU A 10 -31.18 -0.62 9.70
CA LEU A 10 -32.13 -1.36 10.54
C LEU A 10 -32.67 -0.53 11.72
N VAL A 11 -31.84 0.32 12.32
CA VAL A 11 -32.26 1.24 13.40
C VAL A 11 -33.25 2.28 12.89
N TYR A 12 -33.06 2.80 11.67
CA TYR A 12 -34.00 3.72 11.03
C TYR A 12 -35.39 3.10 10.79
N PHE A 13 -35.47 1.78 10.56
CA PHE A 13 -36.75 1.07 10.40
C PHE A 13 -37.42 0.71 11.73
N TRP A 14 -36.68 0.65 12.84
CA TRP A 14 -37.23 0.22 14.13
C TRP A 14 -37.83 1.39 14.94
N ALA A 15 -37.37 2.62 14.70
CA ALA A 15 -37.90 3.83 15.34
C ALA A 15 -39.33 4.22 14.88
N ASP A 16 -39.93 3.49 13.93
CA ASP A 16 -41.19 3.82 13.25
C ASP A 16 -42.44 3.15 13.88
N ASN A 17 -42.33 2.52 15.07
CA ASN A 17 -43.35 1.59 15.59
C ASN A 17 -43.87 1.83 17.04
N GLU A 18 -43.75 3.02 17.63
CA GLU A 18 -44.45 3.30 18.91
C GLU A 18 -45.81 3.98 18.71
N PRO A 19 -46.92 3.40 19.22
CA PRO A 19 -48.24 4.01 19.15
C PRO A 19 -48.44 5.05 20.27
N LYS A 20 -48.96 6.22 19.90
CA LYS A 20 -49.40 7.27 20.83
C LYS A 20 -50.79 6.94 21.36
N ASN A 21 -50.92 6.77 22.68
CA ASN A 21 -52.21 6.71 23.37
C ASN A 21 -52.51 8.06 24.04
N GLU A 22 -53.65 8.63 23.68
CA GLU A 22 -54.36 9.68 24.40
C GLU A 22 -55.16 9.06 25.55
N ASN A 23 -55.31 9.80 26.66
CA ASN A 23 -56.54 9.84 27.47
C ASN A 23 -56.52 11.00 28.48
N GLU A 24 -57.64 11.74 28.44
CA GLU A 24 -58.33 12.58 29.44
C GLU A 24 -58.35 11.93 30.86
N ASP A 25 -58.55 12.58 32.01
CA ASP A 25 -59.12 13.88 32.41
C ASP A 25 -58.88 14.11 33.93
N GLU A 26 -59.29 15.29 34.40
CA GLU A 26 -59.66 15.73 35.77
C GLU A 26 -58.69 16.58 36.63
N GLU A 27 -59.16 17.82 36.83
CA GLU A 27 -58.71 18.92 37.67
C GLU A 27 -59.34 18.84 39.08
N ASN A 28 -58.53 18.96 40.14
CA ASN A 28 -58.70 19.98 41.20
C ASN A 28 -57.79 19.74 42.42
N GLN A 29 -56.79 20.62 42.60
CA GLN A 29 -56.25 21.10 43.89
C GLN A 29 -55.15 22.15 43.58
N THR A 30 -55.54 23.29 43.03
CA THR A 30 -54.73 23.97 42.01
C THR A 30 -54.12 25.31 42.43
N GLU A 31 -53.68 25.52 43.69
CA GLU A 31 -52.89 26.74 43.99
C GLU A 31 -51.62 26.49 44.84
N LEU A 32 -51.65 25.62 45.85
CA LEU A 32 -50.41 25.22 46.56
C LEU A 32 -49.57 24.23 45.74
N LEU A 33 -50.22 23.31 45.01
CA LEU A 33 -49.54 22.37 44.10
C LEU A 33 -48.96 23.08 42.86
N ILE A 34 -49.51 24.20 42.40
CA ILE A 34 -48.93 24.94 41.27
C ILE A 34 -47.59 25.56 41.67
N SER A 35 -47.50 26.16 42.87
CA SER A 35 -46.26 26.76 43.37
C SER A 35 -45.16 25.70 43.49
N GLU A 36 -45.44 24.59 44.19
CA GLU A 36 -44.47 23.52 44.42
C GLU A 36 -44.12 22.76 43.13
N LYS A 37 -45.09 22.54 42.23
CA LYS A 37 -44.84 21.97 40.89
C LYS A 37 -44.04 22.91 40.00
N SER A 38 -44.26 24.23 40.06
CA SER A 38 -43.50 25.21 39.29
C SER A 38 -42.05 25.33 39.77
N GLU A 39 -41.82 25.25 41.08
CA GLU A 39 -40.50 25.28 41.69
C GLU A 39 -39.74 23.96 41.44
N ASN A 40 -40.44 22.82 41.50
CA ASN A 40 -39.89 21.52 41.12
C ASN A 40 -39.58 21.43 39.61
N LEU A 41 -40.44 21.95 38.73
CA LEU A 41 -40.18 22.04 37.29
C LEU A 41 -38.98 22.94 36.97
N ALA A 42 -38.86 24.08 37.66
CA ALA A 42 -37.71 24.99 37.50
C ALA A 42 -36.40 24.34 37.99
N ASN A 43 -36.43 23.62 39.12
CA ASN A 43 -35.28 22.88 39.64
C ASN A 43 -34.90 21.69 38.76
N GLU A 44 -35.88 20.98 38.20
CA GLU A 44 -35.68 19.86 37.29
C GLU A 44 -35.10 20.33 35.95
N GLN A 45 -35.60 21.46 35.42
CA GLN A 45 -35.08 22.10 34.22
C GLN A 45 -33.64 22.64 34.42
N MET A 46 -33.36 23.28 35.56
CA MET A 46 -32.02 23.73 35.94
C MET A 46 -31.04 22.56 36.15
N SER A 47 -31.51 21.43 36.70
CA SER A 47 -30.72 20.19 36.85
C SER A 47 -30.38 19.57 35.48
N TYR A 48 -31.34 19.59 34.54
CA TYR A 48 -31.14 19.13 33.16
C TYR A 48 -30.11 19.98 32.42
N GLU A 49 -30.19 21.31 32.51
CA GLU A 49 -29.24 22.25 31.90
C GLU A 49 -27.82 22.09 32.46
N ASN A 50 -27.69 21.88 33.78
CA ASN A 50 -26.41 21.58 34.41
C ASN A 50 -25.83 20.24 33.93
N THR A 51 -26.66 19.21 33.79
CA THR A 51 -26.24 17.88 33.31
C THR A 51 -25.76 17.93 31.86
N GLN A 52 -26.45 18.65 30.98
CA GLN A 52 -26.04 18.88 29.58
C GLN A 52 -24.70 19.63 29.49
N THR A 53 -24.52 20.65 30.32
CA THR A 53 -23.28 21.44 30.38
C THR A 53 -22.10 20.59 30.85
N TRP A 54 -22.29 19.75 31.86
CA TRP A 54 -21.27 18.79 32.30
C TRP A 54 -20.93 17.75 31.23
N LEU A 55 -21.92 17.17 30.54
CA LEU A 55 -21.68 16.23 29.44
C LEU A 55 -20.90 16.87 28.29
N LEU A 56 -21.20 18.13 27.94
CA LEU A 56 -20.47 18.90 26.94
C LEU A 56 -19.02 19.15 27.37
N LEU A 57 -18.82 19.58 28.62
CA LEU A 57 -17.47 19.82 29.19
C LEU A 57 -16.64 18.53 29.26
N VAL A 58 -17.24 17.39 29.62
CA VAL A 58 -16.57 16.08 29.60
C VAL A 58 -16.18 15.70 28.18
N THR A 59 -17.06 15.91 27.20
CA THR A 59 -16.77 15.64 25.78
C THR A 59 -15.61 16.49 25.27
N ILE A 60 -15.62 17.78 25.57
CA ILE A 60 -14.55 18.73 25.20
C ILE A 60 -13.25 18.36 25.91
N PHE A 61 -13.29 18.07 27.20
CA PHE A 61 -12.11 17.67 27.98
C PHE A 61 -11.44 16.43 27.38
N MET A 62 -12.22 15.42 26.99
CA MET A 62 -11.70 14.21 26.35
C MET A 62 -10.98 14.46 25.02
N LEU A 63 -11.28 15.55 24.29
CA LEU A 63 -10.55 15.94 23.07
C LEU A 63 -9.16 16.53 23.37
N PHE A 64 -8.95 17.06 24.58
CA PHE A 64 -7.69 17.67 25.01
C PHE A 64 -6.82 16.76 25.89
N VAL A 65 -7.40 15.65 26.39
CA VAL A 65 -6.65 14.63 27.12
C VAL A 65 -5.80 13.83 26.13
N GLY A 66 -4.54 14.21 25.99
CA GLY A 66 -3.55 13.60 25.08
C GLY A 66 -3.10 12.18 25.46
N PHE A 67 -3.95 11.37 26.09
CA PHE A 67 -3.66 9.98 26.42
C PHE A 67 -4.11 9.04 25.29
N GLU A 68 -3.23 8.14 24.90
CA GLU A 68 -3.48 7.10 23.89
C GLU A 68 -4.37 5.99 24.49
N TYR A 69 -5.68 6.22 24.53
CA TYR A 69 -6.64 5.19 24.90
C TYR A 69 -6.89 4.21 23.73
N PRO A 70 -7.27 2.95 24.02
CA PRO A 70 -7.67 2.00 22.97
C PRO A 70 -8.82 2.54 22.12
N GLU A 71 -8.60 2.67 20.81
CA GLU A 71 -9.52 3.33 19.87
C GLU A 71 -10.98 2.83 19.93
N ARG A 72 -11.17 1.54 20.25
CA ARG A 72 -12.49 0.92 20.33
C ARG A 72 -13.29 1.44 21.53
N ILE A 73 -12.63 1.62 22.67
CA ILE A 73 -13.27 2.06 23.91
C ILE A 73 -13.66 3.54 23.78
N VAL A 74 -12.76 4.37 23.25
CA VAL A 74 -13.02 5.80 23.01
C VAL A 74 -14.21 5.98 22.06
N ARG A 75 -14.27 5.21 20.96
CA ARG A 75 -15.38 5.30 20.01
C ARG A 75 -16.72 4.97 20.66
N ILE A 76 -16.81 3.86 21.39
CA ILE A 76 -18.06 3.46 22.06
C ILE A 76 -18.47 4.54 23.07
N PHE A 77 -17.52 4.99 23.89
CA PHE A 77 -17.78 5.97 24.95
C PHE A 77 -18.24 7.33 24.39
N VAL A 78 -17.52 7.89 23.41
CA VAL A 78 -17.89 9.16 22.76
C VAL A 78 -19.24 9.04 22.04
N THR A 79 -19.54 7.90 21.43
CA THR A 79 -20.83 7.67 20.75
C THR A 79 -21.98 7.64 21.76
N ILE A 80 -21.83 6.96 22.89
CA ILE A 80 -22.83 6.92 23.96
C ILE A 80 -23.06 8.32 24.55
N ILE A 81 -21.99 9.06 24.84
CA ILE A 81 -22.10 10.43 25.37
C ILE A 81 -22.78 11.35 24.36
N THR A 82 -22.44 11.24 23.07
CA THR A 82 -23.06 12.05 22.01
C THR A 82 -24.54 11.73 21.87
N ALA A 83 -24.92 10.44 21.93
CA ALA A 83 -26.32 10.02 21.89
C ALA A 83 -27.11 10.56 23.09
N LEU A 84 -26.56 10.45 24.30
CA LEU A 84 -27.16 11.01 25.53
C LEU A 84 -27.28 12.53 25.43
N LEU A 85 -26.25 13.21 24.94
CA LEU A 85 -26.27 14.66 24.76
C LEU A 85 -27.37 15.09 23.79
N ILE A 86 -27.52 14.40 22.64
CA ILE A 86 -28.57 14.69 21.67
C ILE A 86 -29.96 14.44 22.27
N SER A 87 -30.18 13.29 22.92
CA SER A 87 -31.48 12.94 23.51
C SER A 87 -31.94 13.90 24.61
N ILE A 88 -31.00 14.48 25.34
CA ILE A 88 -31.29 15.38 26.46
C ILE A 88 -31.40 16.84 25.96
N SER A 89 -30.87 17.18 24.79
CA SER A 89 -30.64 18.57 24.34
C SER A 89 -31.84 19.40 23.89
N GLU A 90 -33.06 18.85 23.79
CA GLU A 90 -34.21 19.50 23.15
C GLU A 90 -34.54 20.91 23.69
N ASN A 91 -34.20 21.20 24.95
CA ASN A 91 -34.47 22.48 25.61
C ASN A 91 -33.22 23.33 25.95
N ASN A 92 -32.01 22.97 25.48
CA ASN A 92 -30.78 23.71 25.84
C ASN A 92 -30.52 24.92 24.92
N ALA A 93 -30.44 26.13 25.46
CA ALA A 93 -30.23 27.36 24.68
C ALA A 93 -28.90 27.43 23.90
N ILE A 94 -27.85 26.73 24.35
CA ILE A 94 -26.51 26.70 23.72
C ILE A 94 -26.48 25.70 22.57
N LEU A 95 -26.99 24.48 22.80
CA LEU A 95 -27.01 23.40 21.79
C LEU A 95 -28.08 23.62 20.72
N SER A 96 -29.22 24.20 21.09
CA SER A 96 -30.31 24.55 20.16
C SER A 96 -30.09 25.90 19.46
N ASN A 97 -28.91 26.52 19.60
CA ASN A 97 -28.56 27.73 18.88
C ASN A 97 -28.45 27.47 17.38
N ARG A 98 -29.08 28.32 16.56
CA ARG A 98 -29.09 28.22 15.09
C ARG A 98 -27.68 28.10 14.49
N LYS A 99 -26.66 28.74 15.05
CA LYS A 99 -25.26 28.63 14.59
C LYS A 99 -24.66 27.26 14.91
N MET A 100 -24.96 26.71 16.09
CA MET A 100 -24.43 25.41 16.51
C MET A 100 -25.07 24.28 15.70
N ILE A 101 -26.38 24.35 15.47
CA ILE A 101 -27.11 23.45 14.56
C ILE A 101 -26.52 23.53 13.15
N TYR A 102 -26.22 24.73 12.66
CA TYR A 102 -25.62 24.89 11.33
C TYR A 102 -24.24 24.23 11.22
N ILE A 103 -23.38 24.39 12.22
CA ILE A 103 -22.07 23.70 12.29
C ILE A 103 -22.28 22.18 12.30
N GLY A 104 -23.24 21.69 13.09
CA GLY A 104 -23.62 20.28 13.13
C GLY A 104 -24.06 19.75 11.77
N ASN A 105 -24.89 20.51 11.06
CA ASN A 105 -25.39 20.13 9.74
C ASN A 105 -24.27 20.05 8.67
N ILE A 106 -23.26 20.91 8.73
CA ILE A 106 -22.11 20.86 7.80
C ILE A 106 -21.14 19.72 8.14
N SER A 107 -21.15 19.24 9.39
CA SER A 107 -20.11 18.35 9.92
C SER A 107 -19.94 17.06 9.11
N TYR A 108 -21.02 16.50 8.55
CA TYR A 108 -20.97 15.29 7.74
C TYR A 108 -20.24 15.54 6.40
N SER A 109 -20.65 16.57 5.65
CA SER A 109 -19.98 16.98 4.42
C SER A 109 -18.51 17.30 4.63
N LEU A 110 -18.17 18.02 5.72
CA LEU A 110 -16.80 18.34 6.08
C LEU A 110 -15.98 17.09 6.43
N TYR A 111 -16.57 16.15 7.17
CA TYR A 111 -15.93 14.89 7.55
C TYR A 111 -15.51 14.08 6.31
N LEU A 112 -16.32 14.03 5.26
CA LEU A 112 -15.98 13.27 4.05
C LEU A 112 -14.79 13.85 3.27
N ILE A 113 -14.67 15.17 3.19
CA ILE A 113 -13.70 15.83 2.29
C ILE A 113 -12.39 16.24 2.97
N HIS A 114 -12.40 16.53 4.28
CA HIS A 114 -11.21 17.09 4.93
C HIS A 114 -10.03 16.10 4.91
N TRP A 115 -10.29 14.80 5.01
CA TRP A 115 -9.24 13.78 5.06
C TRP A 115 -8.49 13.61 3.72
N PRO A 116 -9.16 13.43 2.56
CA PRO A 116 -8.49 13.46 1.26
C PRO A 116 -7.66 14.72 1.02
N ILE A 117 -8.21 15.90 1.37
CA ILE A 117 -7.52 17.20 1.20
C ILE A 117 -6.28 17.28 2.09
N TYR A 118 -6.39 16.82 3.34
CA TYR A 118 -5.25 16.73 4.26
C TYR A 118 -4.16 15.78 3.73
N CYS A 119 -4.55 14.58 3.29
CA CYS A 119 -3.63 13.60 2.69
C CYS A 119 -2.90 14.19 1.47
N TYR A 120 -3.62 14.92 0.60
CA TYR A 120 -3.03 15.62 -0.54
C TYR A 120 -2.00 16.65 -0.10
N SER A 121 -2.35 17.52 0.86
CA SER A 121 -1.41 18.53 1.37
C SER A 121 -0.16 17.91 1.99
N LYS A 122 -0.32 16.78 2.69
CA LYS A 122 0.79 16.05 3.32
C LYS A 122 1.69 15.39 2.28
N PHE A 123 1.12 14.81 1.23
CA PHE A 123 1.87 14.12 0.17
C PHE A 123 2.77 15.09 -0.60
N TYR A 124 2.31 16.33 -0.83
CA TYR A 124 3.06 17.37 -1.55
C TYR A 124 3.77 18.37 -0.63
N GLU A 125 3.83 18.12 0.68
CA GLU A 125 4.47 18.98 1.69
C GLU A 125 3.99 20.45 1.66
N LEU A 126 2.70 20.65 1.36
CA LEU A 126 2.07 21.97 1.22
C LEU A 126 1.65 22.56 2.59
N PRO A 127 1.52 23.90 2.72
CA PRO A 127 1.07 24.52 3.96
C PRO A 127 -0.33 24.05 4.36
N LYS A 128 -0.51 23.65 5.62
CA LYS A 128 -1.76 23.01 6.10
C LYS A 128 -2.96 23.97 6.21
N LEU A 129 -2.71 25.24 6.55
CA LEU A 129 -3.78 26.21 6.85
C LEU A 129 -4.69 26.52 5.65
N PRO A 130 -4.18 26.81 4.43
CA PRO A 130 -5.03 27.01 3.25
C PRO A 130 -5.90 25.78 2.91
N PHE A 131 -5.36 24.58 3.07
CA PHE A 131 -6.07 23.33 2.78
C PHE A 131 -7.15 23.01 3.84
N LEU A 132 -6.95 23.43 5.09
CA LEU A 132 -8.01 23.40 6.11
C LEU A 132 -9.16 24.36 5.74
N CYS A 133 -8.83 25.60 5.37
CA CYS A 133 -9.83 26.57 4.91
C CYS A 133 -10.59 26.07 3.67
N LEU A 134 -9.87 25.47 2.72
CA LEU A 134 -10.47 24.85 1.53
C LEU A 134 -11.43 23.72 1.89
N SER A 135 -11.05 22.87 2.86
CA SER A 135 -11.93 21.79 3.35
C SER A 135 -13.23 22.35 3.94
N ILE A 136 -13.14 23.38 4.78
CA ILE A 136 -14.31 24.03 5.37
C ILE A 136 -15.20 24.65 4.29
N PHE A 137 -14.61 25.40 3.35
CA PHE A 137 -15.33 26.03 2.26
C PHE A 137 -16.07 25.01 1.39
N LEU A 138 -15.40 23.94 0.97
CA LEU A 138 -16.00 22.87 0.18
C LEU A 138 -17.09 22.13 0.97
N GLY A 139 -16.93 21.97 2.28
CA GLY A 139 -17.93 21.33 3.15
C GLY A 139 -19.22 22.13 3.22
N ILE A 140 -19.11 23.45 3.40
CA ILE A 140 -20.23 24.38 3.34
C ILE A 140 -20.91 24.34 1.97
N LEU A 141 -20.12 24.35 0.89
CA LEU A 141 -20.64 24.33 -0.48
C LEU A 141 -21.43 23.06 -0.76
N ILE A 142 -20.90 21.88 -0.41
CA ILE A 142 -21.58 20.59 -0.57
C ILE A 142 -22.87 20.57 0.26
N TYR A 143 -22.81 21.06 1.51
CA TYR A 143 -23.98 21.12 2.37
C TYR A 143 -25.10 21.98 1.76
N GLU A 144 -24.80 23.23 1.41
CA GLU A 144 -25.81 24.18 0.93
C GLU A 144 -26.39 23.81 -0.44
N THR A 145 -25.56 23.25 -1.33
CA THR A 145 -25.99 22.94 -2.70
C THR A 145 -26.58 21.54 -2.86
N TYR A 146 -26.02 20.53 -2.19
CA TYR A 146 -26.36 19.13 -2.40
C TYR A 146 -27.04 18.52 -1.19
N GLU A 147 -26.41 18.55 -0.01
CA GLU A 147 -26.91 17.85 1.19
C GLU A 147 -28.31 18.34 1.57
N LYS A 148 -28.47 19.66 1.68
CA LYS A 148 -29.72 20.31 2.04
C LYS A 148 -30.80 20.12 0.98
N TRP A 149 -30.45 20.17 -0.30
CA TRP A 149 -31.41 19.93 -1.38
C TRP A 149 -31.89 18.48 -1.38
N TYR A 150 -30.98 17.50 -1.29
CA TYR A 150 -31.36 16.10 -1.37
C TYR A 150 -32.21 15.64 -0.18
N THR A 151 -31.89 16.14 1.02
CA THR A 151 -32.62 15.79 2.26
C THR A 151 -33.99 16.47 2.35
N THR A 152 -34.15 17.71 1.87
CA THR A 152 -35.39 18.49 2.07
C THR A 152 -36.35 18.49 0.90
N LYS A 153 -35.87 18.25 -0.34
CA LYS A 153 -36.71 18.41 -1.56
C LYS A 153 -37.06 17.10 -2.26
N LEU A 154 -36.27 16.03 -2.07
CA LEU A 154 -36.52 14.76 -2.75
C LEU A 154 -37.32 13.80 -1.87
N THR A 155 -38.17 13.00 -2.53
CA THR A 155 -38.83 11.87 -1.88
C THR A 155 -37.82 10.76 -1.61
N ARG A 156 -38.10 9.91 -0.62
CA ARG A 156 -37.25 8.76 -0.25
C ARG A 156 -36.93 7.86 -1.45
N THR A 157 -37.91 7.60 -2.31
CA THR A 157 -37.72 6.81 -3.55
C THR A 157 -36.73 7.49 -4.50
N SER A 158 -36.86 8.79 -4.72
CA SER A 158 -35.95 9.55 -5.57
C SER A 158 -34.53 9.62 -4.99
N GLN A 159 -34.39 9.70 -3.66
CA GLN A 159 -33.09 9.64 -2.98
C GLN A 159 -32.40 8.29 -3.21
N CYS A 160 -33.13 7.17 -3.12
CA CYS A 160 -32.61 5.83 -3.41
C CYS A 160 -32.15 5.70 -4.87
N ILE A 161 -32.95 6.19 -5.82
CA ILE A 161 -32.62 6.16 -7.25
C ILE A 161 -31.36 6.98 -7.51
N LEU A 162 -31.30 8.23 -7.01
CA LEU A 162 -30.13 9.10 -7.16
C LEU A 162 -28.87 8.46 -6.57
N SER A 163 -28.97 7.89 -5.37
CA SER A 163 -27.85 7.21 -4.70
C SER A 163 -27.35 6.01 -5.51
N THR A 164 -28.27 5.24 -6.11
CA THR A 164 -27.93 4.09 -6.96
C THR A 164 -27.22 4.54 -8.24
N ILE A 165 -27.70 5.62 -8.87
CA ILE A 165 -27.07 6.21 -10.07
C ILE A 165 -25.67 6.72 -9.75
N LEU A 166 -25.51 7.45 -8.64
CA LEU A 166 -24.21 7.96 -8.21
C LEU A 166 -23.25 6.83 -7.86
N LEU A 167 -23.72 5.76 -7.20
CA LEU A 167 -22.91 4.58 -6.93
C LEU A 167 -22.48 3.88 -8.23
N ALA A 168 -23.40 3.71 -9.18
CA ALA A 168 -23.09 3.15 -10.49
C ALA A 168 -22.08 4.00 -11.27
N PHE A 169 -22.17 5.34 -11.16
CA PHE A 169 -21.19 6.27 -11.72
C PHE A 169 -19.83 6.16 -11.04
N CYS A 170 -19.78 6.08 -9.70
CA CYS A 170 -18.53 5.87 -8.98
C CYS A 170 -17.87 4.53 -9.36
N ILE A 171 -18.67 3.46 -9.45
CA ILE A 171 -18.19 2.16 -9.95
C ILE A 171 -17.69 2.34 -11.38
N SER A 172 -18.46 2.90 -12.31
CA SER A 172 -18.01 3.06 -13.69
C SER A 172 -16.76 3.95 -13.82
N ALA A 173 -16.57 4.94 -12.95
CA ALA A 173 -15.38 5.77 -12.89
C ALA A 173 -14.16 5.00 -12.35
N ILE A 174 -14.33 4.21 -11.28
CA ILE A 174 -13.28 3.33 -10.73
C ILE A 174 -12.85 2.31 -11.78
N TRP A 175 -13.82 1.69 -12.43
CA TRP A 175 -13.61 0.69 -13.48
C TRP A 175 -13.41 1.32 -14.85
N ARG A 176 -13.28 2.66 -14.96
CA ARG A 176 -13.20 3.35 -16.26
C ARG A 176 -12.03 2.84 -17.07
N GLU A 177 -10.87 2.65 -16.44
CA GLU A 177 -9.67 2.17 -17.11
C GLU A 177 -9.84 0.71 -17.57
N ASP A 178 -10.40 -0.17 -16.74
CA ASP A 178 -10.66 -1.57 -17.10
C ASP A 178 -11.73 -1.71 -18.19
N ILE A 179 -12.79 -0.90 -18.12
CA ILE A 179 -13.86 -0.83 -19.12
C ILE A 179 -13.29 -0.27 -20.43
N HIS A 180 -12.47 0.79 -20.36
CA HIS A 180 -11.83 1.37 -21.52
C HIS A 180 -10.81 0.41 -22.14
N GLU A 181 -10.05 -0.32 -21.33
CA GLU A 181 -9.16 -1.39 -21.80
C GLU A 181 -9.97 -2.49 -22.48
N LYS A 182 -11.06 -2.97 -21.86
CA LYS A 182 -11.94 -4.01 -22.43
C LYS A 182 -12.62 -3.55 -23.72
N TYR A 183 -13.10 -2.31 -23.78
CA TYR A 183 -13.70 -1.71 -24.96
C TYR A 183 -12.67 -1.51 -26.09
N SER A 184 -11.47 -1.07 -25.73
CA SER A 184 -10.37 -0.90 -26.69
C SER A 184 -9.86 -2.25 -27.23
N ARG A 185 -9.89 -3.31 -26.40
CA ARG A 185 -9.68 -4.71 -26.83
C ARG A 185 -10.75 -5.17 -27.82
N LEU A 186 -12.03 -4.88 -27.53
CA LEU A 186 -13.17 -5.23 -28.40
C LEU A 186 -13.17 -4.48 -29.74
N THR A 187 -12.66 -3.25 -29.76
CA THR A 187 -12.61 -2.40 -30.96
C THR A 187 -11.30 -2.52 -31.74
N GLY A 188 -10.35 -3.36 -31.29
CA GLY A 188 -9.06 -3.56 -31.95
C GLY A 188 -8.17 -2.31 -31.99
N LYS A 189 -8.47 -1.29 -31.18
CA LYS A 189 -7.73 -0.01 -31.15
C LYS A 189 -6.47 -0.06 -30.31
N ILE A 190 -6.36 -1.03 -29.40
CA ILE A 190 -5.12 -1.35 -28.70
C ILE A 190 -4.68 -2.69 -29.27
N GLU A 191 -3.52 -2.72 -29.93
CA GLU A 191 -2.84 -3.99 -30.18
C GLU A 191 -2.69 -4.70 -28.84
N ILE A 192 -3.20 -5.92 -28.77
CA ILE A 192 -3.03 -6.79 -27.61
C ILE A 192 -1.53 -7.00 -27.51
N PHE A 193 -0.90 -6.23 -26.63
CA PHE A 193 0.37 -6.68 -26.17
C PHE A 193 0.09 -7.77 -25.14
N ASP A 194 0.09 -9.03 -25.56
CA ASP A 194 0.42 -10.11 -24.63
C ASP A 194 1.84 -9.90 -24.08
N LYS A 195 2.29 -10.71 -23.10
CA LYS A 195 3.62 -10.52 -22.51
C LYS A 195 4.74 -10.48 -23.56
N ASP A 196 4.61 -11.30 -24.60
CA ASP A 196 5.59 -11.43 -25.67
C ASP A 196 5.57 -10.21 -26.58
N SER A 197 4.37 -9.70 -26.88
CA SER A 197 4.15 -8.52 -27.71
C SER A 197 4.58 -7.24 -26.98
N ILE A 198 4.35 -7.11 -25.66
CA ILE A 198 4.89 -6.00 -24.83
C ILE A 198 6.42 -6.05 -24.86
N PHE A 199 6.99 -7.25 -24.74
CA PHE A 199 8.43 -7.46 -24.79
C PHE A 199 9.01 -7.08 -26.17
N LEU A 200 8.37 -7.51 -27.25
CA LEU A 200 8.75 -7.17 -28.63
C LEU A 200 8.63 -5.68 -28.90
N ALA A 201 7.58 -5.01 -28.41
CA ALA A 201 7.38 -3.58 -28.55
C ALA A 201 8.53 -2.77 -27.93
N GLY A 202 9.01 -3.16 -26.74
CA GLY A 202 10.17 -2.52 -26.11
C GLY A 202 11.47 -2.65 -26.94
N ASN A 203 11.58 -3.67 -27.78
CA ASN A 203 12.73 -3.89 -28.66
C ASN A 203 12.63 -3.14 -30.01
N SER A 204 11.49 -2.51 -30.32
CA SER A 204 11.31 -1.72 -31.55
C SER A 204 12.19 -0.45 -31.52
N LYS A 205 13.04 -0.27 -32.53
CA LYS A 205 13.95 0.89 -32.59
C LYS A 205 13.22 2.22 -32.87
N ASN A 206 12.06 2.18 -33.52
CA ASN A 206 11.31 3.35 -33.93
C ASN A 206 10.02 3.42 -33.11
N LEU A 207 10.07 4.12 -31.98
CA LEU A 207 8.91 4.41 -31.15
C LEU A 207 8.79 5.93 -31.00
N SER A 208 7.57 6.43 -31.12
CA SER A 208 7.22 7.80 -30.75
C SER A 208 7.32 7.99 -29.23
N LEU A 209 7.41 9.26 -28.80
CA LEU A 209 7.45 9.61 -27.37
C LEU A 209 6.20 9.11 -26.63
N GLU A 210 5.04 9.17 -27.27
CA GLU A 210 3.77 8.67 -26.72
C GLU A 210 3.80 7.16 -26.51
N GLU A 211 4.30 6.40 -27.48
CA GLU A 211 4.46 4.94 -27.36
C GLU A 211 5.43 4.55 -26.24
N ILE A 212 6.54 5.29 -26.10
CA ILE A 212 7.51 5.09 -25.01
C ILE A 212 6.85 5.31 -23.65
N MET A 213 6.14 6.42 -23.48
CA MET A 213 5.43 6.73 -22.24
C MET A 213 4.33 5.71 -21.95
N ASN A 214 3.63 5.24 -22.99
CA ASN A 214 2.61 4.21 -22.84
C ASN A 214 3.23 2.87 -22.39
N LEU A 215 4.33 2.42 -23.01
CA LEU A 215 5.05 1.21 -22.59
C LEU A 215 5.53 1.29 -21.14
N ASN A 216 6.11 2.42 -20.75
CA ASN A 216 6.53 2.68 -19.36
C ASN A 216 5.36 2.57 -18.37
N THR A 217 4.20 3.09 -18.77
CA THR A 217 2.96 3.00 -17.97
C THR A 217 2.47 1.57 -17.87
N VAL A 218 2.39 0.86 -18.99
CA VAL A 218 1.93 -0.53 -19.07
C VAL A 218 2.82 -1.46 -18.25
N TRP A 219 4.15 -1.33 -18.33
CA TRP A 219 5.09 -2.12 -17.53
C TRP A 219 4.96 -1.90 -16.03
N THR A 220 4.54 -0.71 -15.62
CA THR A 220 4.31 -0.39 -14.22
C THR A 220 2.94 -0.92 -13.77
N LYS A 221 1.88 -0.71 -14.56
CA LYS A 221 0.52 -1.16 -14.23
C LYS A 221 0.37 -2.69 -14.24
N LYS A 222 1.00 -3.37 -15.20
CA LYS A 222 0.93 -4.84 -15.37
C LYS A 222 2.05 -5.60 -14.65
N GLU A 223 2.71 -4.98 -13.67
CA GLU A 223 3.82 -5.59 -12.93
C GLU A 223 3.48 -7.00 -12.40
N LEU A 224 2.31 -7.18 -11.79
CA LEU A 224 1.86 -8.47 -11.24
C LEU A 224 1.75 -9.56 -12.31
N ASP A 225 1.36 -9.21 -13.53
CA ASP A 225 1.33 -10.16 -14.64
C ASP A 225 2.74 -10.67 -14.92
N PHE A 226 3.75 -9.79 -14.94
CA PHE A 226 5.16 -10.15 -15.17
C PHE A 226 5.83 -10.91 -14.01
N LEU A 227 5.23 -10.91 -12.82
CA LEU A 227 5.67 -11.72 -11.68
C LEU A 227 5.01 -13.11 -11.66
N THR A 228 3.96 -13.34 -12.45
CA THR A 228 3.22 -14.60 -12.47
C THR A 228 3.74 -15.53 -13.57
N TYR A 229 4.05 -16.78 -13.19
CA TYR A 229 4.63 -17.78 -14.09
C TYR A 229 3.80 -19.07 -14.10
N GLU A 230 3.26 -19.43 -15.26
CA GLU A 230 2.48 -20.67 -15.44
C GLU A 230 3.31 -21.93 -15.16
N VAL A 231 4.62 -21.85 -15.40
CA VAL A 231 5.56 -22.94 -15.15
C VAL A 231 5.89 -23.14 -13.67
N CYS A 232 5.47 -22.25 -12.75
CA CYS A 232 5.72 -22.44 -11.32
C CYS A 232 4.52 -23.09 -10.61
N ASP A 233 4.75 -24.25 -10.01
CA ASP A 233 3.75 -25.00 -9.23
C ASP A 233 3.65 -24.46 -7.80
N TYR A 234 2.77 -23.49 -7.58
CA TYR A 234 2.59 -22.90 -6.25
C TYR A 234 1.92 -23.87 -5.29
N LYS A 235 2.60 -24.20 -4.18
CA LYS A 235 2.05 -25.10 -3.15
C LYS A 235 0.81 -24.51 -2.46
N LYS A 236 0.66 -23.18 -2.47
CA LYS A 236 -0.53 -22.46 -2.03
C LYS A 236 -0.94 -21.46 -3.13
N PRO A 237 -1.83 -21.83 -4.06
CA PRO A 237 -2.20 -20.99 -5.20
C PRO A 237 -2.68 -19.57 -4.83
N ARG A 238 -3.37 -19.43 -3.70
CA ARG A 238 -3.83 -18.13 -3.16
C ARG A 238 -2.70 -17.14 -2.81
N LEU A 239 -1.46 -17.62 -2.72
CA LEU A 239 -0.29 -16.79 -2.44
C LEU A 239 0.47 -16.39 -3.72
N ALA A 240 0.14 -16.99 -4.88
CA ALA A 240 0.75 -16.64 -6.15
C ALA A 240 0.56 -15.14 -6.44
N PRO A 241 1.56 -14.45 -7.03
CA PRO A 241 2.83 -14.98 -7.57
C PRO A 241 3.93 -15.19 -6.51
N PHE A 242 3.60 -15.13 -5.23
CA PHE A 242 4.53 -15.29 -4.12
C PHE A 242 4.32 -16.61 -3.36
N GLY A 243 5.14 -16.84 -2.34
CA GLY A 243 5.18 -18.06 -1.56
C GLY A 243 6.16 -19.08 -2.12
N LEU A 244 5.90 -20.36 -1.83
CA LEU A 244 6.70 -21.50 -2.24
C LEU A 244 6.15 -22.12 -3.52
N CYS A 245 6.97 -22.20 -4.57
CA CYS A 245 6.65 -22.90 -5.80
C CYS A 245 7.84 -23.67 -6.36
N GLU A 246 7.55 -24.72 -7.13
CA GLU A 246 8.54 -25.56 -7.81
C GLU A 246 8.36 -25.40 -9.32
N PHE A 247 9.43 -25.12 -10.05
CA PHE A 247 9.37 -24.97 -11.50
C PHE A 247 9.20 -26.32 -12.21
N LYS A 248 8.27 -26.37 -13.18
CA LYS A 248 8.02 -27.52 -14.05
C LYS A 248 8.94 -27.50 -15.27
N ASN A 249 8.91 -28.59 -16.05
CA ASN A 249 9.62 -28.75 -17.32
C ASN A 249 11.15 -28.68 -17.21
N LEU A 250 11.69 -29.15 -16.09
CA LEU A 250 13.12 -29.28 -15.84
C LEU A 250 13.67 -30.60 -16.38
N SER A 251 14.99 -30.68 -16.54
CA SER A 251 15.66 -31.89 -17.01
C SER A 251 15.68 -32.95 -15.90
N SER A 252 14.89 -34.02 -16.06
CA SER A 252 14.78 -35.10 -15.05
C SER A 252 16.08 -35.86 -14.80
N THR A 253 17.03 -35.80 -15.74
CA THR A 253 18.35 -36.46 -15.64
C THR A 253 19.44 -35.55 -15.09
N ALA A 254 19.18 -34.24 -14.96
CA ALA A 254 20.19 -33.30 -14.49
C ALA A 254 20.34 -33.37 -12.96
N PRO A 255 21.53 -33.13 -12.39
CA PRO A 255 21.77 -33.44 -10.98
C PRO A 255 21.41 -32.29 -10.03
N LEU A 256 21.29 -31.05 -10.50
CA LEU A 256 21.30 -29.88 -9.62
C LEU A 256 19.93 -29.55 -9.03
N LYS A 257 19.94 -29.28 -7.72
CA LYS A 257 18.83 -28.68 -6.99
C LYS A 257 19.16 -27.24 -6.61
N ILE A 258 18.32 -26.30 -7.05
CA ILE A 258 18.51 -24.86 -6.82
C ILE A 258 17.34 -24.30 -6.01
N LEU A 259 17.63 -23.46 -5.02
CA LEU A 259 16.65 -22.63 -4.33
C LEU A 259 16.86 -21.16 -4.66
N ILE A 260 15.84 -20.49 -5.17
CA ILE A 260 15.77 -19.05 -5.31
C ILE A 260 14.92 -18.54 -4.14
N ILE A 261 15.50 -17.69 -3.29
CA ILE A 261 14.81 -17.19 -2.11
C ILE A 261 15.03 -15.70 -1.94
N GLY A 262 13.99 -14.99 -1.54
CA GLY A 262 14.05 -13.55 -1.43
C GLY A 262 12.68 -12.89 -1.51
N ASN A 263 12.64 -11.65 -1.97
CA ASN A 263 11.40 -10.89 -2.00
C ASN A 263 10.80 -10.84 -3.41
N SER A 264 10.10 -9.77 -3.75
CA SER A 264 9.58 -9.60 -5.12
C SER A 264 10.69 -9.52 -6.18
N TYR A 265 11.96 -9.29 -5.79
CA TYR A 265 13.12 -9.41 -6.69
C TYR A 265 13.44 -10.86 -7.05
N ALA A 266 13.36 -11.78 -6.08
CA ALA A 266 13.50 -13.21 -6.35
C ALA A 266 12.45 -13.67 -7.35
N THR A 267 11.18 -13.27 -7.16
CA THR A 267 10.11 -13.55 -8.13
C THR A 267 10.45 -12.97 -9.51
N ASN A 268 10.79 -11.68 -9.58
CA ASN A 268 11.05 -10.98 -10.84
C ASN A 268 12.24 -11.54 -11.63
N MET A 269 13.31 -12.00 -10.95
CA MET A 269 14.51 -12.55 -11.59
C MET A 269 14.45 -14.07 -11.82
N ALA A 270 13.53 -14.79 -11.17
CA ALA A 270 13.46 -16.25 -11.26
C ALA A 270 13.35 -16.79 -12.71
N PRO A 271 12.58 -16.19 -13.64
CA PRO A 271 12.53 -16.67 -15.02
C PRO A 271 13.86 -16.53 -15.77
N ILE A 272 14.63 -15.48 -15.45
CA ILE A 272 15.94 -15.21 -16.07
C ILE A 272 16.92 -16.31 -15.64
N LEU A 273 16.91 -16.64 -14.34
CA LEU A 273 17.68 -17.75 -13.79
C LEU A 273 17.22 -19.10 -14.37
N LEU A 274 15.91 -19.35 -14.40
CA LEU A 274 15.32 -20.57 -14.96
C LEU A 274 15.80 -20.80 -16.40
N LYS A 275 15.75 -19.78 -17.25
CA LYS A 275 16.25 -19.86 -18.64
C LYS A 275 17.72 -20.28 -18.72
N SER A 276 18.54 -19.82 -17.77
CA SER A 276 19.99 -20.09 -17.72
C SER A 276 20.31 -21.49 -17.18
N CYS A 277 19.58 -21.92 -16.14
CA CYS A 277 19.93 -23.09 -15.34
C CYS A 277 19.06 -24.34 -15.62
N ALA A 278 17.90 -24.22 -16.29
CA ALA A 278 16.92 -25.31 -16.42
C ALA A 278 17.48 -26.62 -17.00
N LYS A 279 18.42 -26.53 -17.96
CA LYS A 279 19.04 -27.73 -18.58
C LYS A 279 19.95 -28.50 -17.63
N LYS A 280 20.47 -27.84 -16.58
CA LYS A 280 21.41 -28.42 -15.60
C LYS A 280 20.73 -28.80 -14.28
N SER A 281 19.45 -28.48 -14.11
CA SER A 281 18.72 -28.69 -12.86
C SER A 281 17.56 -29.66 -13.05
N ASN A 282 17.38 -30.56 -12.08
CA ASN A 282 16.15 -31.35 -11.97
C ASN A 282 15.12 -30.69 -11.05
N GLN A 283 15.56 -29.80 -10.16
CA GLN A 283 14.69 -29.08 -9.23
C GLN A 283 15.14 -27.63 -9.11
N ILE A 284 14.22 -26.70 -9.36
CA ILE A 284 14.40 -25.29 -9.07
C ILE A 284 13.17 -24.84 -8.28
N TRP A 285 13.41 -24.33 -7.08
CA TRP A 285 12.37 -23.85 -6.18
C TRP A 285 12.45 -22.33 -6.06
N LEU A 286 11.29 -21.68 -5.98
CA LEU A 286 11.16 -20.27 -5.64
C LEU A 286 10.45 -20.15 -4.30
N ALA A 287 11.06 -19.42 -3.39
CA ALA A 287 10.51 -19.03 -2.09
C ALA A 287 10.53 -17.51 -2.00
N SER A 288 9.38 -16.85 -2.19
CA SER A 288 9.34 -15.39 -2.20
C SER A 288 8.26 -14.80 -1.32
N LEU A 289 8.53 -13.67 -0.66
CA LEU A 289 7.48 -12.88 -0.01
C LEU A 289 7.65 -11.37 -0.29
N PRO A 290 6.59 -10.69 -0.75
CA PRO A 290 6.70 -9.34 -1.29
C PRO A 290 7.00 -8.33 -0.20
N GLY A 291 8.02 -7.51 -0.43
CA GLY A 291 8.42 -6.44 0.48
C GLY A 291 8.86 -6.92 1.86
N CYS A 292 9.28 -8.18 1.98
CA CYS A 292 10.00 -8.68 3.13
C CYS A 292 11.49 -8.85 2.79
N GLN A 293 12.33 -9.10 3.79
CA GLN A 293 13.78 -9.11 3.62
C GLN A 293 14.39 -10.30 4.35
N PHE A 294 15.42 -10.90 3.76
CA PHE A 294 15.96 -12.20 4.19
C PHE A 294 17.32 -12.10 4.88
N LEU A 295 18.01 -10.96 4.75
CA LEU A 295 19.35 -10.76 5.31
C LEU A 295 19.42 -9.58 6.29
N HIS A 296 18.29 -8.96 6.60
CA HIS A 296 18.26 -7.84 7.52
C HIS A 296 16.91 -7.79 8.23
N THR A 297 16.91 -7.20 9.43
CA THR A 297 15.67 -6.89 10.14
C THR A 297 14.93 -5.86 9.33
N GLU A 298 13.69 -6.14 8.98
CA GLU A 298 12.74 -5.07 8.64
C GLU A 298 11.71 -5.18 9.75
N TYR A 299 11.92 -4.39 10.82
CA TYR A 299 10.92 -4.29 11.88
C TYR A 299 9.61 -3.82 11.24
N ASP A 300 8.55 -4.61 11.46
CA ASP A 300 7.16 -4.18 11.42
C ASP A 300 6.34 -4.28 10.12
N ARG A 301 6.64 -5.20 9.20
CA ARG A 301 5.58 -5.74 8.32
C ARG A 301 4.96 -6.98 8.95
N LYS A 302 3.77 -6.81 9.57
CA LYS A 302 2.92 -7.93 10.03
C LYS A 302 2.84 -9.00 8.93
N GLY A 303 3.45 -10.16 9.17
CA GLY A 303 3.47 -11.29 8.24
C GLY A 303 4.83 -11.70 7.68
N CYS A 304 5.87 -10.85 7.75
CA CYS A 304 7.22 -11.26 7.32
C CYS A 304 7.86 -12.26 8.29
N SER A 305 7.47 -12.28 9.57
CA SER A 305 7.88 -13.33 10.51
C SER A 305 7.41 -14.73 10.11
N LYS A 306 6.34 -14.83 9.31
CA LYS A 306 5.86 -16.09 8.72
C LYS A 306 6.69 -16.57 7.53
N ILE A 307 7.73 -15.83 7.11
CA ILE A 307 8.74 -16.34 6.17
C ILE A 307 9.49 -17.52 6.75
N LEU A 308 9.68 -17.50 8.07
CA LEU A 308 10.18 -18.63 8.84
C LEU A 308 9.17 -19.81 8.88
N ASP A 309 7.91 -19.60 8.46
CA ASP A 309 6.91 -20.68 8.30
C ASP A 309 6.98 -21.37 6.93
N ILE A 310 7.97 -21.09 6.06
CA ILE A 310 8.43 -22.16 5.15
C ILE A 310 9.03 -23.18 6.11
N PRO A 311 8.36 -24.33 6.36
CA PRO A 311 8.76 -25.18 7.46
C PRO A 311 10.23 -25.49 7.26
N ASP A 312 11.05 -25.20 8.27
CA ASP A 312 12.49 -25.45 8.21
C ASP A 312 12.76 -26.87 7.74
N GLU A 313 11.92 -27.82 8.16
CA GLU A 313 11.89 -29.18 7.65
C GLU A 313 11.80 -29.32 6.13
N THR A 314 11.02 -28.52 5.41
CA THR A 314 10.85 -28.66 3.94
C THR A 314 12.12 -28.28 3.19
N VAL A 315 12.73 -27.14 3.55
CA VAL A 315 13.95 -26.66 2.88
C VAL A 315 15.18 -27.45 3.37
N GLU A 316 15.24 -27.79 4.66
CA GLU A 316 16.31 -28.60 5.25
C GLU A 316 16.31 -30.04 4.73
N LYS A 317 15.13 -30.66 4.51
CA LYS A 317 15.02 -32.00 3.90
C LYS A 317 15.38 -32.02 2.40
N MET A 318 15.22 -30.90 1.69
CA MET A 318 15.45 -30.85 0.24
C MET A 318 16.93 -30.84 -0.17
N GLN A 319 17.83 -30.38 0.71
CA GLN A 319 19.29 -30.44 0.55
C GLN A 319 19.77 -29.87 -0.81
N PHE A 320 19.57 -28.56 -1.01
CA PHE A 320 19.90 -27.84 -2.24
C PHE A 320 21.41 -27.76 -2.49
N ASP A 321 21.81 -27.86 -3.76
CA ASP A 321 23.21 -27.67 -4.17
C ASP A 321 23.61 -26.19 -4.12
N TYR A 322 22.72 -25.34 -4.62
CA TYR A 322 22.93 -23.90 -4.72
C TYR A 322 21.72 -23.12 -4.23
N ILE A 323 21.99 -21.99 -3.57
CA ILE A 323 20.95 -21.05 -3.10
C ILE A 323 21.22 -19.68 -3.71
N PHE A 324 20.19 -19.02 -4.22
CA PHE A 324 20.24 -17.64 -4.69
C PHE A 324 19.42 -16.77 -3.74
N LEU A 325 20.10 -15.94 -2.94
CA LEU A 325 19.51 -14.93 -2.07
C LEU A 325 19.33 -13.64 -2.86
N ILE A 326 18.09 -13.36 -3.29
CA ILE A 326 17.77 -12.25 -4.18
C ILE A 326 16.77 -11.30 -3.51
N SER A 327 17.27 -10.22 -2.91
CA SER A 327 16.45 -9.25 -2.19
C SER A 327 16.88 -7.81 -2.46
N LYS A 328 15.95 -6.87 -2.35
CA LYS A 328 16.27 -5.43 -2.35
C LYS A 328 17.16 -5.09 -1.15
N CYS A 329 18.00 -4.07 -1.27
CA CYS A 329 18.91 -3.69 -0.17
C CYS A 329 18.19 -3.33 1.13
N GLY A 330 17.05 -2.64 1.06
CA GLY A 330 16.26 -2.25 2.23
C GLY A 330 17.12 -1.55 3.29
N GLN A 331 16.97 -1.97 4.55
CA GLN A 331 17.69 -1.38 5.69
C GLN A 331 19.20 -1.67 5.69
N LEU A 332 19.69 -2.60 4.87
CA LEU A 332 21.14 -2.75 4.69
C LEU A 332 21.75 -1.49 4.09
N CYS A 333 20.97 -0.70 3.33
CA CYS A 333 21.42 0.56 2.77
C CYS A 333 21.12 1.76 3.68
N ASP A 334 20.56 1.58 4.88
CA ASP A 334 20.32 2.71 5.79
C ASP A 334 21.64 3.18 6.44
N PRO A 335 21.74 4.46 6.83
CA PRO A 335 22.90 4.96 7.57
C PRO A 335 23.22 4.10 8.80
N ILE A 336 24.51 3.85 9.02
CA ILE A 336 25.00 3.16 10.20
C ILE A 336 24.85 4.08 11.41
N LYS A 337 24.01 3.68 12.39
CA LYS A 337 23.79 4.44 13.64
C LYS A 337 24.75 4.05 14.75
N GLU A 338 25.26 2.82 14.70
CA GLU A 338 26.09 2.19 15.72
C GLU A 338 27.33 1.57 15.05
N PRO A 339 28.45 1.33 15.77
CA PRO A 339 29.59 0.61 15.19
C PRO A 339 29.17 -0.69 14.50
N MET A 340 29.85 -1.01 13.40
CA MET A 340 29.50 -2.13 12.53
C MET A 340 29.48 -3.48 13.26
N GLU A 341 30.30 -3.62 14.30
CA GLU A 341 30.42 -4.82 15.13
C GLU A 341 29.13 -5.16 15.90
N ILE A 342 28.29 -4.17 16.21
CA ILE A 342 27.01 -4.34 16.91
C ILE A 342 25.80 -4.00 16.01
N ASP A 343 26.02 -3.87 14.71
CA ASP A 343 24.96 -3.56 13.76
C ASP A 343 23.93 -4.69 13.71
N VAL A 344 22.70 -4.38 14.15
CA VAL A 344 21.58 -5.34 14.21
C VAL A 344 21.29 -6.01 12.87
N GLN A 345 21.57 -5.33 11.74
CA GLN A 345 21.36 -5.90 10.42
C GLN A 345 22.40 -6.97 10.10
N ILE A 346 23.65 -6.76 10.53
CA ILE A 346 24.72 -7.75 10.39
C ILE A 346 24.45 -8.96 11.30
N GLU A 347 24.04 -8.73 12.55
CA GLU A 347 23.70 -9.83 13.47
C GLU A 347 22.54 -10.68 12.93
N PHE A 348 21.47 -10.04 12.43
CA PHE A 348 20.37 -10.75 11.82
C PHE A 348 20.81 -11.50 10.55
N GLY A 349 21.52 -10.82 9.64
CA GLY A 349 22.05 -11.43 8.42
C GLY A 349 22.95 -12.62 8.68
N LYS A 350 23.80 -12.54 9.72
CA LYS A 350 24.61 -13.67 10.22
C LYS A 350 23.74 -14.85 10.58
N SER A 351 22.70 -14.66 11.39
CA SER A 351 21.81 -15.74 11.82
C SER A 351 21.17 -16.47 10.63
N GLN A 352 20.79 -15.71 9.60
CA GLN A 352 20.16 -16.24 8.39
C GLN A 352 21.18 -17.01 7.53
N ILE A 353 22.34 -16.42 7.28
CA ILE A 353 23.41 -17.08 6.53
C ILE A 353 23.90 -18.35 7.20
N GLU A 354 24.08 -18.36 8.53
CA GLU A 354 24.49 -19.57 9.25
C GLU A 354 23.45 -20.69 9.12
N LYS A 355 22.16 -20.35 9.07
CA LYS A 355 21.09 -21.30 8.76
C LYS A 355 21.23 -21.85 7.35
N PHE A 356 21.32 -20.98 6.32
CA PHE A 356 21.51 -21.39 4.92
C PHE A 356 22.77 -22.25 4.69
N LYS A 357 23.85 -21.90 5.38
CA LYS A 357 25.15 -22.59 5.30
C LYS A 357 25.08 -24.07 5.73
N LYS A 358 24.20 -24.41 6.67
CA LYS A 358 24.03 -25.78 7.19
C LYS A 358 23.44 -26.73 6.17
N PHE A 359 22.56 -26.26 5.29
CA PHE A 359 21.83 -27.13 4.37
C PHE A 359 22.21 -26.97 2.89
N VAL A 360 22.95 -25.91 2.53
CA VAL A 360 23.51 -25.78 1.19
C VAL A 360 24.74 -26.68 1.04
N LYS A 361 24.75 -27.50 -0.01
CA LYS A 361 25.89 -28.38 -0.28
C LYS A 361 27.10 -27.62 -0.81
N ARG A 362 26.87 -26.68 -1.75
CA ARG A 362 27.94 -25.98 -2.47
C ARG A 362 27.94 -24.49 -2.13
N LYS A 363 27.25 -23.65 -2.91
CA LYS A 363 27.34 -22.18 -2.81
C LYS A 363 26.02 -21.47 -2.54
N ILE A 364 26.13 -20.33 -1.89
CA ILE A 364 25.09 -19.32 -1.73
C ILE A 364 25.48 -18.11 -2.59
N PHE A 365 24.71 -17.85 -3.63
CA PHE A 365 24.83 -16.65 -4.45
C PHE A 365 24.00 -15.53 -3.84
N ILE A 366 24.63 -14.40 -3.51
CA ILE A 366 23.98 -13.26 -2.87
C ILE A 366 23.94 -12.10 -3.86
N LEU A 367 22.73 -11.60 -4.12
CA LEU A 367 22.56 -10.40 -4.94
C LEU A 367 23.20 -9.20 -4.22
N ASN A 368 24.03 -8.46 -4.94
CA ASN A 368 24.65 -7.26 -4.40
C ASN A 368 23.63 -6.12 -4.20
N ALA A 369 23.94 -5.14 -3.35
CA ALA A 369 23.02 -4.06 -3.02
C ALA A 369 22.61 -3.24 -4.26
N ILE A 370 21.31 -3.25 -4.56
CA ILE A 370 20.68 -2.39 -5.57
C ILE A 370 19.89 -1.29 -4.84
N VAL A 371 20.12 -0.04 -5.23
CA VAL A 371 19.41 1.16 -4.76
C VAL A 371 18.63 1.79 -5.92
N HIS A 372 17.52 2.46 -5.58
CA HIS A 372 16.64 3.09 -6.57
C HIS A 372 16.31 4.54 -6.18
N PRO A 373 15.97 5.40 -7.15
CA PRO A 373 15.37 6.70 -6.91
C PRO A 373 14.00 6.53 -6.25
N LYS A 374 13.66 7.42 -5.33
CA LYS A 374 12.35 7.41 -4.64
C LYS A 374 11.17 7.52 -5.60
N HIS A 375 11.28 8.33 -6.65
CA HIS A 375 10.16 8.64 -7.53
C HIS A 375 10.37 8.16 -8.98
N MET A 376 10.69 6.86 -9.15
CA MET A 376 10.85 6.30 -10.50
C MET A 376 9.62 6.47 -11.38
N VAL A 377 8.41 6.50 -10.80
CA VAL A 377 7.15 6.70 -11.53
C VAL A 377 7.07 8.01 -12.32
N LEU A 378 7.90 9.01 -12.00
CA LEU A 378 7.86 10.34 -12.61
C LEU A 378 8.57 10.43 -13.98
N LEU A 379 9.22 9.36 -14.47
CA LEU A 379 9.95 9.42 -15.75
C LEU A 379 9.06 9.97 -16.88
N ASN A 380 7.83 9.49 -17.00
CA ASN A 380 6.92 9.93 -18.05
C ASN A 380 6.58 11.42 -17.95
N ASN A 381 6.55 11.99 -16.74
CA ASN A 381 6.32 13.43 -16.56
C ASN A 381 7.54 14.23 -17.05
N TYR A 382 8.75 13.75 -16.77
CA TYR A 382 9.97 14.36 -17.29
C TYR A 382 10.06 14.26 -18.81
N LEU A 383 9.71 13.11 -19.39
CA LEU A 383 9.65 12.90 -20.84
C LEU A 383 8.63 13.84 -21.51
N ALA A 384 7.43 13.95 -20.94
CA ALA A 384 6.38 14.85 -21.44
C ALA A 384 6.80 16.32 -21.41
N ASN A 385 7.59 16.71 -20.41
CA ASN A 385 8.13 18.07 -20.26
C ASN A 385 9.43 18.30 -21.05
N HIS A 386 9.85 17.34 -21.87
CA HIS A 386 11.11 17.38 -22.62
C HIS A 386 12.35 17.65 -21.74
N THR A 387 12.31 17.21 -20.49
CA THR A 387 13.46 17.31 -19.58
C THR A 387 14.63 16.50 -20.14
N SER A 388 15.83 17.10 -20.16
CA SER A 388 17.01 16.42 -20.69
C SER A 388 17.39 15.19 -19.85
N PHE A 389 17.89 14.13 -20.48
CA PHE A 389 18.27 12.91 -19.75
C PHE A 389 19.35 13.14 -18.69
N ASP A 390 20.28 14.07 -18.93
CA ASP A 390 21.32 14.40 -17.95
C ASP A 390 20.74 15.13 -16.73
N GLU A 391 19.65 15.88 -16.89
CA GLU A 391 18.92 16.48 -15.78
C GLU A 391 18.12 15.44 -15.00
N ILE A 392 17.48 14.49 -15.70
CA ILE A 392 16.81 13.35 -15.06
C ILE A 392 17.81 12.51 -14.26
N ASP A 393 18.98 12.19 -14.83
CA ASP A 393 20.04 11.45 -14.14
C ASP A 393 20.48 12.19 -12.86
N LYS A 394 20.63 13.53 -12.90
CA LYS A 394 20.96 14.34 -11.71
C LYS A 394 19.86 14.30 -10.65
N ILE A 395 18.60 14.36 -11.05
CA ILE A 395 17.45 14.26 -10.13
C ILE A 395 17.46 12.87 -9.47
N TYR A 396 17.54 11.81 -10.27
CA TYR A 396 17.55 10.44 -9.79
C TYR A 396 18.74 10.15 -8.87
N SER A 397 19.94 10.64 -9.20
CA SER A 397 21.11 10.51 -8.33
C SER A 397 20.93 11.21 -6.97
N LYS A 398 20.18 12.31 -6.89
CA LYS A 398 19.87 13.00 -5.61
C LYS A 398 18.77 12.30 -4.82
N GLU A 399 17.86 11.62 -5.50
CA GLU A 399 16.70 10.96 -4.90
C GLU A 399 16.93 9.48 -4.57
N ILE A 400 18.15 8.96 -4.74
CA ILE A 400 18.47 7.58 -4.38
C ILE A 400 18.12 7.34 -2.90
N SER A 401 17.31 6.30 -2.67
CA SER A 401 17.01 5.85 -1.33
C SER A 401 18.11 4.91 -0.82
N GLY A 402 18.78 5.33 0.26
CA GLY A 402 19.81 4.55 0.93
C GLY A 402 21.21 4.68 0.31
N ASP A 403 22.21 4.28 1.08
CA ASP A 403 23.61 4.21 0.67
C ASP A 403 23.98 2.78 0.27
N LYS A 404 24.17 2.61 -1.03
CA LYS A 404 24.61 1.35 -1.62
C LYS A 404 25.94 0.86 -1.06
N LYS A 405 26.90 1.75 -0.78
CA LYS A 405 28.21 1.34 -0.25
C LYS A 405 28.06 0.68 1.11
N LEU A 406 27.21 1.25 1.97
CA LEU A 406 26.87 0.66 3.26
C LEU A 406 26.17 -0.70 3.07
N GLY A 407 25.24 -0.79 2.12
CA GLY A 407 24.61 -2.05 1.75
C GLY A 407 25.60 -3.13 1.32
N ILE A 408 26.56 -2.78 0.46
CA ILE A 408 27.64 -3.67 0.03
C ILE A 408 28.49 -4.08 1.24
N GLU A 409 28.90 -3.12 2.08
CA GLU A 409 29.76 -3.37 3.23
C GLU A 409 29.11 -4.33 4.24
N ARG A 410 27.85 -4.09 4.60
CA ARG A 410 27.07 -5.01 5.44
C ARG A 410 26.92 -6.39 4.80
N LEU A 411 26.59 -6.46 3.51
CA LEU A 411 26.50 -7.74 2.79
C LEU A 411 27.84 -8.49 2.79
N ARG A 412 28.97 -7.79 2.63
CA ARG A 412 30.30 -8.41 2.69
C ARG A 412 30.61 -8.94 4.07
N LYS A 413 30.32 -8.18 5.13
CA LYS A 413 30.42 -8.65 6.53
C LYS A 413 29.56 -9.88 6.79
N ILE A 414 28.31 -9.86 6.32
CA ILE A 414 27.41 -11.02 6.39
C ILE A 414 28.01 -12.23 5.64
N GLY A 415 28.65 -11.99 4.49
CA GLY A 415 29.35 -12.99 3.69
C GLY A 415 30.55 -13.64 4.38
N GLU A 416 31.25 -12.93 5.27
CA GLU A 416 32.38 -13.48 6.04
C GLU A 416 31.94 -14.71 6.85
N PHE A 417 30.69 -14.75 7.33
CA PHE A 417 30.17 -15.88 8.13
C PHE A 417 29.93 -17.17 7.32
N CYS A 418 29.75 -17.08 6.00
CA CYS A 418 29.69 -18.24 5.11
C CYS A 418 31.02 -18.56 4.41
N GLY A 419 32.00 -17.64 4.45
CA GLY A 419 33.31 -17.83 3.85
C GLY A 419 33.22 -18.15 2.35
N GLU A 420 33.99 -19.13 1.89
CA GLU A 420 34.06 -19.53 0.48
C GLU A 420 32.75 -20.08 -0.10
N LYS A 421 31.79 -20.45 0.75
CA LYS A 421 30.45 -20.85 0.29
C LYS A 421 29.66 -19.67 -0.26
N CYS A 422 29.98 -18.42 0.09
CA CYS A 422 29.26 -17.26 -0.43
C CYS A 422 29.95 -16.64 -1.64
N GLU A 423 29.14 -16.32 -2.65
CA GLU A 423 29.57 -15.61 -3.84
C GLU A 423 28.58 -14.48 -4.13
N PHE A 424 29.09 -13.28 -4.39
CA PHE A 424 28.25 -12.12 -4.67
C PHE A 424 28.16 -11.91 -6.18
N PHE A 425 26.96 -11.56 -6.66
CA PHE A 425 26.76 -11.21 -8.07
C PHE A 425 26.04 -9.87 -8.21
N ASP A 426 26.33 -9.18 -9.31
CA ASP A 426 25.71 -7.89 -9.62
C ASP A 426 24.87 -7.99 -10.90
N ALA A 427 23.55 -7.97 -10.71
CA ALA A 427 22.58 -8.03 -11.80
C ALA A 427 22.63 -6.80 -12.73
N LEU A 428 23.20 -5.68 -12.27
CA LEU A 428 23.27 -4.44 -13.03
C LEU A 428 24.57 -4.27 -13.82
N SER A 429 25.49 -5.23 -13.75
CA SER A 429 26.84 -5.14 -14.34
C SER A 429 26.87 -4.79 -15.83
N ASN A 430 25.86 -5.20 -16.62
CA ASN A 430 25.79 -4.93 -18.07
C ASN A 430 24.96 -3.69 -18.45
N PHE A 431 24.54 -2.86 -17.48
CA PHE A 431 23.75 -1.66 -17.76
C PHE A 431 24.69 -0.46 -18.05
N PRO A 432 24.40 0.36 -19.08
CA PRO A 432 25.35 1.34 -19.64
C PRO A 432 25.73 2.49 -18.69
N LYS A 433 24.78 2.95 -17.85
CA LYS A 433 24.99 3.96 -16.81
C LYS A 433 24.28 3.50 -15.55
N ASN A 434 24.92 2.59 -14.84
CA ASN A 434 24.40 2.01 -13.62
C ASN A 434 25.06 2.72 -12.41
N PRO A 435 24.57 2.52 -11.17
CA PRO A 435 25.17 3.14 -9.98
C PRO A 435 26.57 2.59 -9.64
N TYR A 436 27.22 1.87 -10.57
CA TYR A 436 28.58 1.32 -10.49
C TYR A 436 29.50 1.97 -11.54
N SER A 437 28.97 2.84 -12.40
CA SER A 437 29.73 3.52 -13.44
C SER A 437 30.66 4.58 -12.82
N PRO A 438 31.88 4.79 -13.38
CA PRO A 438 32.89 5.69 -12.79
C PRO A 438 32.42 7.14 -12.60
N ASP A 439 31.45 7.58 -13.40
CA ASP A 439 30.86 8.92 -13.37
C ASP A 439 29.79 9.12 -12.27
N LYS A 440 29.43 8.05 -11.54
CA LYS A 440 28.38 8.05 -10.49
C LYS A 440 27.00 8.51 -10.97
N SER A 441 26.79 8.62 -12.28
CA SER A 441 25.47 8.94 -12.84
C SER A 441 24.64 7.66 -12.86
N VAL A 442 23.36 7.76 -12.53
CA VAL A 442 22.48 6.59 -12.52
C VAL A 442 21.36 6.79 -13.51
N ARG A 443 21.35 5.94 -14.54
CA ARG A 443 20.30 5.93 -15.55
C ARG A 443 19.52 4.64 -15.50
N PHE A 444 18.24 4.76 -15.13
CA PHE A 444 17.30 3.64 -15.06
C PHE A 444 16.38 3.57 -16.28
N PHE A 445 16.83 4.09 -17.41
CA PHE A 445 16.12 4.08 -18.68
C PHE A 445 17.11 4.09 -19.86
N ASP A 446 16.66 3.70 -21.04
CA ASP A 446 17.51 3.70 -22.23
C ASP A 446 17.59 5.08 -22.93
N GLU A 447 18.31 5.14 -24.05
CA GLU A 447 18.44 6.34 -24.87
C GLU A 447 17.16 6.80 -25.58
N ARG A 448 16.07 6.03 -25.47
CA ARG A 448 14.73 6.40 -25.94
C ARG A 448 13.87 6.94 -24.79
N GLY A 449 14.16 6.53 -23.55
CA GLY A 449 13.35 6.85 -22.36
C GLY A 449 12.54 5.66 -21.83
N LEU A 450 12.83 4.43 -22.26
CA LEU A 450 12.17 3.22 -21.76
C LEU A 450 12.82 2.73 -20.46
N TYR A 451 12.00 2.39 -19.46
CA TYR A 451 12.47 1.92 -18.16
C TYR A 451 13.38 0.68 -18.24
N TYR A 452 14.51 0.75 -17.54
CA TYR A 452 15.24 -0.41 -17.08
C TYR A 452 14.68 -1.00 -15.79
N VAL A 453 14.06 -0.14 -14.98
CA VAL A 453 13.37 -0.51 -13.75
C VAL A 453 12.06 0.26 -13.76
N ASN A 454 10.92 -0.45 -13.69
CA ASN A 454 9.60 0.15 -13.78
C ASN A 454 9.27 0.99 -12.53
N GLY A 455 8.12 1.68 -12.52
CA GLY A 455 7.71 2.55 -11.42
C GLY A 455 7.56 1.84 -10.05
N ALA A 456 7.40 0.53 -10.02
CA ALA A 456 7.35 -0.29 -8.80
C ALA A 456 8.74 -0.76 -8.31
N GLY A 457 9.77 -0.50 -9.11
CA GLY A 457 11.12 -0.87 -8.80
C GLY A 457 11.52 -2.27 -9.22
N HIS A 458 10.88 -2.87 -10.23
CA HIS A 458 11.24 -4.18 -10.79
C HIS A 458 11.74 -4.08 -12.22
N PHE A 459 12.45 -5.11 -12.66
CA PHE A 459 12.93 -5.21 -14.03
C PHE A 459 11.79 -5.64 -14.94
N PRO A 460 11.30 -4.78 -15.87
CA PRO A 460 10.34 -5.21 -16.87
C PRO A 460 11.00 -6.19 -17.84
N PRO A 461 10.21 -6.99 -18.60
CA PRO A 461 10.76 -7.96 -19.55
C PRO A 461 11.80 -7.39 -20.52
N TYR A 462 11.64 -6.14 -20.95
CA TYR A 462 12.59 -5.41 -21.78
C TYR A 462 14.03 -5.39 -21.21
N SER A 463 14.17 -5.43 -19.88
CA SER A 463 15.46 -5.37 -19.20
C SER A 463 16.07 -6.75 -18.93
N TRP A 464 15.29 -7.82 -19.01
CA TRP A 464 15.77 -9.17 -18.72
C TRP A 464 16.95 -9.60 -19.59
N PRO A 465 17.00 -9.31 -20.91
CA PRO A 465 18.15 -9.63 -21.74
C PRO A 465 19.47 -8.97 -21.29
N LYS A 466 19.42 -7.87 -20.53
CA LYS A 466 20.63 -7.23 -19.97
C LYS A 466 21.14 -7.94 -18.72
N ILE A 467 20.24 -8.57 -17.97
CA ILE A 467 20.56 -9.34 -16.76
C ILE A 467 20.95 -10.78 -17.14
N GLN A 468 20.38 -11.33 -18.20
CA GLN A 468 20.58 -12.70 -18.68
C GLN A 468 22.05 -13.15 -18.70
N PRO A 469 23.03 -12.38 -19.22
CA PRO A 469 24.42 -12.81 -19.26
C PRO A 469 25.04 -13.05 -17.88
N VAL A 470 24.53 -12.39 -16.83
CA VAL A 470 24.99 -12.59 -15.45
C VAL A 470 24.61 -13.99 -14.97
N PHE A 471 23.35 -14.39 -15.19
CA PHE A 471 22.89 -15.73 -14.81
C PHE A 471 23.45 -16.82 -15.72
N ASP A 472 23.61 -16.55 -17.02
CA ASP A 472 24.27 -17.48 -17.94
C ASP A 472 25.70 -17.81 -17.42
N ALA A 473 26.49 -16.78 -17.10
CA ALA A 473 27.85 -16.95 -16.60
C ALA A 473 27.93 -17.66 -15.24
N ILE A 474 26.92 -17.50 -14.37
CA ILE A 474 26.84 -18.26 -13.11
C ILE A 474 26.47 -19.71 -13.40
N CYS A 475 25.37 -19.95 -14.14
CA CYS A 475 24.85 -21.28 -14.45
C CYS A 475 25.83 -22.13 -15.28
N GLU A 476 26.67 -21.53 -16.11
CA GLU A 476 27.75 -22.21 -16.82
C GLU A 476 28.77 -22.84 -15.87
N LYS A 477 29.05 -22.20 -14.73
CA LYS A 477 30.01 -22.68 -13.72
C LYS A 477 29.44 -23.69 -12.73
N LEU A 478 28.11 -23.84 -12.67
CA LEU A 478 27.42 -24.80 -11.79
C LEU A 478 27.55 -26.23 -12.32
#